data_AF-A0A9X3ZV78-F1
#
_entry.id   AF-A0A9X3ZV78-F1
#
_cell.length_a   1.000
_cell.length_b   1.000
_cell.length_c   1.000
_cell.angle_alpha   90.00
_cell.angle_beta   90.00
_cell.angle_gamma   90.00
#
_symmetry.space_group_name_H-M   'P 1'
#
loop_
_entity.id
_entity.type
_entity.pdbx_description
1 polymer ?
#
loop_
_entity_poly.entity_id
_entity_poly.type
_entity_poly.pdbx_seq_one_letter_code
_entity_poly.pdbx_strand_id
1 'polypeptide(L)'
;MTASIQVHSTRQNRTVHKATLDEPTLLKLARRAVAEHAGVNLDMETEGATVEVRAYVSSYQEGSLGTRKACVEVELIVHHTGRAEPERE
;
A
#
# COMPACT_ATOMS: atom_id res chain seq x y z
N MET A 1 16.63 -7.95 -7.95
CA MET A 1 16.79 -6.80 -8.87
C MET A 1 16.18 -5.58 -8.19
N THR A 2 16.96 -4.55 -7.90
CA THR A 2 16.45 -3.27 -7.37
C THR A 2 15.74 -2.54 -8.50
N ALA A 3 14.41 -2.48 -8.46
CA ALA A 3 13.64 -1.70 -9.43
C ALA A 3 13.98 -0.22 -9.26
N SER A 4 14.56 0.38 -10.29
CA SER A 4 14.98 1.79 -10.30
C SER A 4 13.86 2.67 -10.84
N ILE A 5 13.46 3.68 -10.07
CA ILE A 5 12.49 4.69 -10.50
C ILE A 5 13.09 5.50 -11.65
N GLN A 6 12.44 5.53 -12.81
CA GLN A 6 12.91 6.30 -13.96
C GLN A 6 12.35 7.72 -13.90
N VAL A 7 13.22 8.72 -13.75
CA VAL A 7 12.82 10.14 -13.72
C VAL A 7 13.24 10.83 -15.00
N HIS A 8 12.26 11.36 -15.73
CA HIS A 8 12.45 12.15 -16.94
C HIS A 8 12.14 13.61 -16.64
N SER A 9 13.00 14.52 -17.10
CA SER A 9 12.81 15.96 -16.89
C SER A 9 12.61 16.65 -18.23
N THR A 10 11.56 17.45 -18.34
CA THR A 10 11.32 18.29 -19.52
C THR A 10 11.37 19.75 -19.08
N ARG A 11 12.26 20.53 -19.71
CA ARG A 11 12.43 21.95 -19.43
C ARG A 11 11.85 22.78 -20.57
N GLN A 12 10.82 23.56 -20.26
CA GLN A 12 10.23 24.61 -21.12
C GLN A 12 10.11 25.90 -20.28
N ASN A 13 9.00 26.63 -20.38
CA ASN A 13 8.66 27.77 -19.49
C ASN A 13 8.49 27.36 -18.01
N ARG A 14 8.39 26.06 -17.72
CA ARG A 14 8.53 25.45 -16.39
C ARG A 14 9.30 24.12 -16.52
N THR A 15 9.94 23.69 -15.44
CA THR A 15 10.56 22.36 -15.36
C THR A 15 9.56 21.35 -14.81
N VAL A 16 9.31 20.25 -15.53
CA VAL A 16 8.45 19.15 -15.07
C VAL A 16 9.31 17.89 -14.93
N HIS A 17 9.29 17.30 -13.73
CA HIS A 17 9.89 16.00 -13.45
C HIS A 17 8.79 14.94 -13.47
N LYS A 18 8.92 13.93 -14.32
CA LYS A 18 8.00 12.80 -14.42
C LYS A 18 8.72 11.54 -13.97
N ALA A 19 8.23 10.92 -12.90
CA ALA A 19 8.69 9.61 -12.47
C ALA A 19 7.77 8.54 -13.05
N THR A 20 8.37 7.54 -13.71
CA THR A 20 7.68 6.32 -14.15
C THR A 20 8.09 5.18 -13.24
N LEU A 21 7.10 4.44 -12.77
CA LEU A 21 7.24 3.33 -11.84
C LEU A 21 6.61 2.10 -12.49
N ASP A 22 7.25 0.94 -12.34
CA ASP A 22 6.57 -0.31 -12.61
C ASP A 22 5.57 -0.65 -11.48
N GLU A 23 4.63 -1.54 -11.77
CA GLU A 23 3.60 -1.94 -10.82
C GLU A 23 4.17 -2.52 -9.51
N PRO A 24 5.15 -3.46 -9.52
CA PRO A 24 5.73 -3.98 -8.28
C PRO A 24 6.35 -2.88 -7.40
N THR A 25 7.02 -1.88 -8.00
CA THR A 25 7.59 -0.75 -7.27
C THR A 25 6.50 0.13 -6.69
N LEU A 26 5.44 0.41 -7.45
CA LEU A 26 4.31 1.20 -6.99
C LEU A 26 3.63 0.55 -5.78
N LEU A 27 3.35 -0.76 -5.85
CA LEU A 27 2.74 -1.51 -4.75
C LEU A 27 3.63 -1.51 -3.50
N LYS A 28 4.95 -1.69 -3.67
CA LYS A 28 5.90 -1.62 -2.56
C LYS A 28 5.92 -0.25 -1.89
N LEU A 29 5.87 0.83 -2.67
CA LEU A 29 5.82 2.21 -2.15
C LEU A 29 4.51 2.48 -1.43
N ALA A 30 3.37 2.10 -2.01
CA ALA A 30 2.05 2.26 -1.40
C ALA A 30 1.97 1.53 -0.05
N ARG A 31 2.40 0.25 -0.01
CA ARG A 31 2.45 -0.55 1.21
C ARG A 31 3.28 0.13 2.30
N ARG A 32 4.47 0.63 1.96
CA ARG A 32 5.36 1.30 2.92
C ARG A 32 4.77 2.59 3.45
N ALA A 33 4.22 3.44 2.58
CA ALA A 33 3.64 4.73 2.97
C ALA A 33 2.45 4.55 3.93
N VAL A 34 1.57 3.59 3.64
CA VAL A 34 0.43 3.27 4.52
C VAL A 34 0.90 2.72 5.86
N ALA A 35 1.86 1.79 5.88
CA ALA A 35 2.39 1.23 7.12
C ALA A 35 3.04 2.32 8.00
N GLU A 36 3.87 3.18 7.40
CA GLU A 36 4.51 4.30 8.09
C GLU A 36 3.48 5.26 8.69
N HIS A 37 2.44 5.62 7.93
CA HIS A 37 1.38 6.50 8.40
C HIS A 37 0.51 5.87 9.50
N ALA A 38 0.29 4.55 9.42
CA ALA A 38 -0.43 3.79 10.43
C ALA A 38 0.41 3.48 11.69
N GLY A 39 1.70 3.85 11.71
CA GLY A 39 2.61 3.53 12.82
C GLY A 39 2.95 2.03 12.90
N VAL A 40 2.75 1.29 11.81
CA VAL A 40 3.05 -0.15 11.72
C VAL A 40 4.47 -0.31 11.22
N ASN A 41 5.31 -0.96 12.03
CA ASN A 41 6.61 -1.39 11.57
C ASN A 41 6.47 -2.72 10.81
N LEU A 42 6.69 -2.67 9.49
CA LEU A 42 6.60 -3.84 8.61
C LEU A 42 7.57 -4.97 8.96
N ASP A 43 8.61 -4.68 9.75
CA ASP A 43 9.67 -5.62 10.12
C ASP A 43 9.56 -6.10 11.58
N MET A 44 8.52 -5.69 12.33
CA MET A 44 8.37 -6.07 13.75
C MET A 44 7.02 -6.74 14.02
N GLU A 45 7.06 -7.86 14.73
CA GLU A 45 5.89 -8.40 15.41
C GLU A 45 5.56 -7.49 16.60
N THR A 46 4.30 -7.10 16.73
CA THR A 46 3.82 -6.35 17.91
C THR A 46 3.38 -7.37 18.95
N GLU A 47 3.65 -7.16 20.24
CA GLU A 47 3.27 -8.12 21.29
C GLU A 47 1.78 -8.47 21.19
N GLY A 48 1.47 -9.74 20.89
CA GLY A 48 0.11 -10.28 20.80
C GLY A 48 -0.61 -10.08 19.46
N ALA A 49 0.01 -9.44 18.46
CA ALA A 49 -0.55 -9.37 17.10
C ALA A 49 0.51 -9.25 16.00
N THR A 50 0.35 -10.05 14.94
CA THR A 50 1.14 -9.90 13.71
C THR A 50 0.36 -9.01 12.74
N VAL A 51 0.92 -7.86 12.35
CA VAL A 51 0.30 -6.97 11.37
C VAL A 51 0.87 -7.26 9.98
N GLU A 52 0.01 -7.64 9.06
CA GLU A 52 0.33 -7.87 7.66
C GLU A 52 -0.22 -6.72 6.81
N VAL A 53 0.59 -6.17 5.90
CA VAL A 53 0.14 -5.14 4.96
C VAL A 53 0.23 -5.68 3.53
N ARG A 54 -0.91 -5.70 2.83
CA ARG A 54 -1.00 -6.13 1.42
C ARG A 54 -1.27 -4.93 0.54
N ALA A 55 -0.70 -4.92 -0.65
CA ALA A 55 -1.02 -3.95 -1.68
C ALA A 55 -1.19 -4.67 -3.02
N TYR A 56 -2.28 -4.37 -3.72
CA TYR A 56 -2.59 -4.97 -5.02
C TYR A 56 -3.35 -3.98 -5.91
N VAL A 57 -3.31 -4.23 -7.21
CA VAL A 57 -4.08 -3.45 -8.18
C VAL A 57 -5.50 -3.98 -8.21
N SER A 58 -6.46 -3.08 -8.08
CA SER A 58 -7.90 -3.34 -8.19
C SER A 58 -8.51 -2.38 -9.21
N SER A 59 -9.83 -2.44 -9.36
CA SER A 59 -10.56 -1.44 -10.13
C SER A 59 -11.88 -1.11 -9.48
N TYR A 60 -12.24 0.17 -9.49
CA TYR A 60 -13.55 0.63 -9.06
C TYR A 60 -14.35 1.18 -10.24
N GLN A 61 -15.68 1.15 -10.13
CA GLN A 61 -16.56 1.82 -11.07
C GLN A 61 -16.86 3.24 -10.61
N GLU A 62 -16.70 4.18 -11.52
CA GLU A 62 -17.07 5.58 -11.27
C GLU A 62 -18.45 5.86 -11.87
N GLY A 63 -19.45 6.06 -11.00
CA GLY A 63 -20.84 6.32 -11.40
C GLY A 63 -21.64 5.07 -11.80
N SER A 64 -22.96 5.24 -11.97
CA SER A 64 -23.94 4.17 -12.19
C SER A 64 -23.91 3.52 -13.57
N LEU A 65 -23.22 4.14 -14.55
CA LEU A 65 -22.97 3.60 -15.91
C LEU A 65 -21.48 3.30 -16.13
N GLY A 66 -20.70 3.23 -15.03
CA GLY A 66 -19.32 3.67 -14.97
C GLY A 66 -18.24 2.86 -15.70
N THR A 67 -17.31 3.61 -16.31
CA THR A 67 -16.00 3.14 -16.76
C THR A 67 -15.20 2.59 -15.56
N ARG A 68 -14.58 1.42 -15.74
CA ARG A 68 -13.67 0.86 -14.74
C ARG A 68 -12.37 1.66 -14.71
N LYS A 69 -12.01 2.18 -13.53
CA LYS A 69 -10.73 2.84 -13.29
C LYS A 69 -9.85 1.96 -12.41
N ALA A 70 -8.60 1.80 -12.79
CA ALA A 70 -7.62 1.10 -11.97
C ALA A 70 -7.31 1.91 -10.71
N CYS A 71 -7.14 1.21 -9.59
CA CYS A 71 -6.68 1.77 -8.32
C CYS A 71 -5.68 0.82 -7.67
N VAL A 72 -4.88 1.36 -6.73
CA VAL A 72 -4.09 0.54 -5.81
C VAL A 72 -4.88 0.47 -4.50
N GLU A 73 -5.21 -0.73 -4.07
CA GLU A 73 -5.78 -1.00 -2.76
C GLU A 73 -4.66 -1.45 -1.81
N VAL A 74 -4.76 -1.01 -0.55
CA VAL A 74 -3.84 -1.42 0.52
C VAL A 74 -4.65 -1.90 1.70
N GLU A 75 -4.43 -3.14 2.12
CA GLU A 75 -5.08 -3.76 3.26
C GLU A 75 -4.13 -3.85 4.44
N LEU A 76 -4.62 -3.51 5.63
CA LEU A 76 -3.96 -3.73 6.92
C LEU A 76 -4.69 -4.87 7.63
N ILE A 77 -4.01 -6.00 7.79
CA ILE A 77 -4.57 -7.21 8.40
C ILE A 77 -3.89 -7.41 9.75
N VAL A 78 -4.67 -7.47 10.83
CA VAL A 78 -4.15 -7.71 12.18
C VAL A 78 -4.50 -9.14 12.58
N HIS A 79 -3.49 -10.00 12.67
CA HIS A 79 -3.63 -11.37 13.13
C HIS A 79 -3.46 -11.39 14.65
N HIS A 80 -4.54 -11.63 15.39
CA HIS A 80 -4.48 -11.80 16.83
C HIS A 80 -4.10 -13.24 17.17
N THR A 81 -2.99 -13.45 17.89
CA THR A 81 -2.74 -14.74 18.53
C THR A 81 -3.70 -14.84 19.71
N GLY A 82 -4.56 -15.87 19.71
CA GLY A 82 -5.72 -15.95 20.58
C GLY A 82 -5.39 -15.69 22.05
N ARG A 83 -5.82 -14.53 22.58
CA ARG A 83 -6.13 -14.42 23.99
C ARG A 83 -7.45 -15.17 24.17
N ALA A 84 -7.38 -16.37 24.72
CA ALA A 84 -8.57 -17.07 25.19
C ALA A 84 -9.38 -16.05 26.01
N GLU A 85 -10.62 -15.78 25.59
CA GLU A 85 -11.55 -15.03 26.42
C GLU A 85 -11.63 -15.77 27.76
N PRO A 86 -11.54 -15.07 28.91
CA PRO A 86 -11.80 -15.74 30.18
C PRO A 86 -13.24 -16.27 30.13
N GLU A 87 -13.39 -17.58 30.25
CA GLU A 87 -14.68 -18.22 30.46
C GLU A 87 -15.36 -17.49 31.62
N ARG A 88 -16.49 -16.86 31.34
CA ARG A 88 -17.32 -16.26 32.39
C ARG A 88 -17.97 -17.41 33.14
N GLU A 89 -17.50 -17.65 34.37
CA GLU A 89 -18.22 -18.44 35.38
C GLU A 89 -19.60 -17.85 35.70
#